data_AF-A0A3D0QC07-F1
#
_entry.id   AF-A0A3D0QC07-F1
#
_cell.length_a   1.000
_cell.length_b   1.000
_cell.length_c   1.000
_cell.angle_alpha   90.00
_cell.angle_beta   90.00
_cell.angle_gamma   90.00
#
_symmetry.space_group_name_H-M   'P 1'
#
loop_
_entity.id
_entity.type
_entity.pdbx_description
1 polymer ?
#
loop_
_entity_poly.entity_id
_entity_poly.type
_entity_poly.pdbx_seq_one_letter_code
_entity_poly.pdbx_strand_id
1 'polypeptide(L)'
;MLQTKYGHFSEDGKEYVIRGPQTPRPWSNVVSNGDAGFIVSQSGGGYSWRGNGQVNRLTRWEQDILKDEWGKYLYLRDTATGKVWSAAWKPICAEPDEYRVRYGMGYAVFTSSNEGIETEWTMFVAPQEPIELWKVVVRNRSRKARKLQLFTYFEWGLGMAPDWHREFHKCFVETSFEEGSNSILATKRLWEVPSENGHWNVDWPYVAFHSSSVKPASFDCSKENVLGNYGSAANPKG
;
A
#
# COMPACT_ATOMS: atom_id res chain seq x y z
N MET A 1 3.19 17.55 -27.34
CA MET A 1 3.00 16.55 -26.28
C MET A 1 2.11 17.16 -25.20
N LEU A 2 1.03 16.51 -24.78
CA LEU A 2 0.16 17.03 -23.71
C LEU A 2 0.96 17.00 -22.39
N GLN A 3 1.34 18.18 -21.91
CA GLN A 3 2.13 18.35 -20.68
C GLN A 3 1.46 19.40 -19.79
N THR A 4 1.51 19.16 -18.49
CA THR A 4 1.13 20.09 -17.44
C THR A 4 2.35 20.42 -16.58
N LYS A 5 2.21 21.34 -15.61
CA LYS A 5 3.27 21.59 -14.61
C LYS A 5 3.53 20.38 -13.70
N TYR A 6 2.61 19.42 -13.63
CA TYR A 6 2.70 18.25 -12.74
C TYR A 6 3.13 16.96 -13.46
N GLY A 7 2.99 16.89 -14.78
CA GLY A 7 3.24 15.65 -15.51
C GLY A 7 3.09 15.75 -17.01
N HIS A 8 3.39 14.67 -17.71
CA HIS A 8 3.31 14.55 -19.17
C HIS A 8 3.11 13.09 -19.57
N PHE A 9 2.65 12.85 -20.80
CA PHE A 9 2.69 11.51 -21.38
C PHE A 9 4.13 11.12 -21.76
N SER A 10 4.46 9.83 -21.68
CA SER A 10 5.67 9.27 -22.28
C SER A 10 5.70 9.50 -23.79
N GLU A 11 6.88 9.39 -24.41
CA GLU A 11 7.05 9.58 -25.86
C GLU A 11 6.20 8.61 -26.69
N ASP A 12 6.03 7.38 -26.21
CA ASP A 12 5.21 6.35 -26.84
C ASP A 12 3.71 6.43 -26.45
N GLY A 13 3.33 7.35 -25.56
CA GLY A 13 1.97 7.58 -25.10
C GLY A 13 1.39 6.47 -24.20
N LYS A 14 2.19 5.49 -23.76
CA LYS A 14 1.72 4.35 -22.96
C LYS A 14 1.69 4.61 -21.45
N GLU A 15 2.39 5.64 -21.00
CA GLU A 15 2.45 6.03 -19.59
C GLU A 15 2.11 7.51 -19.42
N TYR A 16 1.51 7.84 -18.28
CA TYR A 16 1.49 9.21 -17.77
C TYR A 16 2.50 9.35 -16.63
N VAL A 17 3.45 10.29 -16.79
CA VAL A 17 4.54 10.56 -15.86
C VAL A 17 4.21 11.76 -15.00
N ILE A 18 4.13 11.56 -13.69
CA ILE A 18 3.93 12.59 -12.66
C ILE A 18 5.28 12.95 -12.06
N ARG A 19 5.62 14.25 -12.01
CA ARG A 19 6.95 14.77 -11.64
C ARG A 19 7.18 14.94 -10.13
N GLY A 20 6.14 14.79 -9.31
CA GLY A 20 6.22 15.10 -7.88
C GLY A 20 4.97 14.61 -7.15
N PRO A 21 5.04 14.47 -5.82
CA PRO A 21 3.94 13.90 -5.05
C PRO A 21 2.80 14.93 -4.80
N GLN A 22 3.08 16.22 -4.92
CA GLN A 22 2.16 17.33 -4.60
C GLN A 22 1.37 17.81 -5.82
N THR A 23 0.45 16.99 -6.32
CA THR A 23 -0.54 17.39 -7.34
C THR A 23 -1.69 18.20 -6.71
N PRO A 24 -2.52 18.94 -7.48
CA PRO A 24 -3.62 19.75 -6.92
C PRO A 24 -4.68 18.93 -6.16
N ARG A 25 -4.81 17.67 -6.55
CA ARG A 25 -5.63 16.61 -5.97
C ARG A 25 -4.90 15.28 -6.16
N PRO A 26 -5.20 14.26 -5.36
CA PRO A 26 -4.72 12.91 -5.62
C PRO A 26 -5.05 12.48 -7.05
N TRP A 27 -4.02 12.17 -7.83
CA TRP A 27 -4.10 11.57 -9.14
C TRP A 27 -3.82 10.09 -8.95
N SER A 28 -4.79 9.25 -9.28
CA SER A 28 -4.71 7.82 -9.03
C SER A 28 -4.71 7.01 -10.31
N ASN A 29 -4.08 5.85 -10.25
CA ASN A 29 -4.27 4.78 -11.22
C ASN A 29 -5.17 3.69 -10.63
N VAL A 30 -5.91 3.01 -11.51
CA VAL A 30 -6.74 1.85 -11.18
C VAL A 30 -6.19 0.66 -11.95
N VAL A 31 -5.77 -0.36 -11.22
CA VAL A 31 -5.23 -1.59 -11.81
C VAL A 31 -6.11 -2.75 -11.40
N SER A 32 -6.59 -3.53 -12.36
CA SER A 32 -7.40 -4.71 -12.09
C SER A 32 -7.25 -5.75 -13.21
N ASN A 33 -7.39 -7.01 -12.85
CA ASN A 33 -7.52 -8.13 -13.78
C ASN A 33 -8.97 -8.61 -13.95
N GLY A 34 -9.95 -7.89 -13.39
CA GLY A 34 -11.36 -8.25 -13.40
C GLY A 34 -11.86 -8.98 -12.14
N ASP A 35 -11.01 -9.73 -11.44
CA ASP A 35 -11.34 -10.31 -10.12
C ASP A 35 -10.77 -9.44 -8.99
N ALA A 36 -9.47 -9.16 -8.98
CA ALA A 36 -8.85 -8.30 -7.99
C ALA A 36 -8.38 -6.98 -8.58
N GLY A 37 -8.14 -6.01 -7.71
CA GLY A 37 -7.56 -4.75 -8.14
C GLY A 37 -7.11 -3.87 -7.00
N PHE A 38 -6.47 -2.77 -7.37
CA PHE A 38 -6.16 -1.70 -6.46
C PHE A 38 -6.30 -0.32 -7.11
N ILE A 39 -6.54 0.65 -6.25
CA ILE A 39 -6.38 2.07 -6.55
C ILE A 39 -5.12 2.52 -5.81
N VAL A 40 -4.26 3.27 -6.49
CA VAL A 40 -3.11 3.92 -5.85
C VAL A 40 -2.95 5.34 -6.38
N SER A 41 -2.82 6.30 -5.47
CA SER A 41 -2.55 7.69 -5.79
C SER A 41 -1.06 7.95 -6.00
N GLN A 42 -0.72 9.10 -6.56
CA GLN A 42 0.66 9.51 -6.82
C GLN A 42 1.43 9.77 -5.53
N SER A 43 0.76 9.73 -4.38
CA SER A 43 1.39 9.87 -3.07
C SER A 43 1.38 8.55 -2.28
N GLY A 44 0.81 7.47 -2.82
CA GLY A 44 0.76 6.16 -2.17
C GLY A 44 -0.52 5.86 -1.37
N GLY A 45 -1.52 6.76 -1.41
CA GLY A 45 -2.85 6.50 -0.87
C GLY A 45 -3.66 5.50 -1.71
N GLY A 46 -4.65 4.82 -1.14
CA GLY A 46 -5.54 3.91 -1.86
C GLY A 46 -5.66 2.52 -1.26
N TYR A 47 -6.43 1.64 -1.89
CA TYR A 47 -6.78 0.32 -1.37
C TYR A 47 -6.79 -0.78 -2.42
N SER A 48 -6.84 -2.01 -1.95
CA SER A 48 -7.03 -3.22 -2.75
C SER A 48 -8.37 -3.89 -2.47
N TRP A 49 -8.90 -4.64 -3.43
CA TRP A 49 -10.14 -5.39 -3.31
C TRP A 49 -10.08 -6.71 -4.09
N ARG A 50 -11.07 -7.57 -3.84
CA ARG A 50 -11.37 -8.76 -4.66
C ARG A 50 -12.86 -8.84 -4.97
N GLY A 51 -13.23 -9.21 -6.19
CA GLY A 51 -14.58 -9.19 -6.73
C GLY A 51 -15.15 -7.79 -6.87
N ASN A 52 -15.43 -7.12 -5.74
CA ASN A 52 -16.11 -5.84 -5.72
C ASN A 52 -15.44 -4.85 -4.76
N GLY A 53 -15.05 -3.69 -5.30
CA GLY A 53 -14.29 -2.65 -4.60
C GLY A 53 -15.05 -1.86 -3.53
N GLN A 54 -16.36 -2.08 -3.37
CA GLN A 54 -17.16 -1.53 -2.26
C GLN A 54 -17.42 -2.57 -1.18
N VAL A 55 -17.77 -3.80 -1.54
CA VAL A 55 -18.24 -4.79 -0.56
C VAL A 55 -17.16 -5.76 -0.09
N ASN A 56 -16.03 -5.85 -0.78
CA ASN A 56 -14.93 -6.76 -0.43
C ASN A 56 -13.56 -6.10 -0.62
N ARG A 57 -13.31 -5.04 0.16
CA ARG A 57 -12.00 -4.41 0.25
C ARG A 57 -11.07 -5.25 1.11
N LEU A 58 -9.85 -5.47 0.63
CA LEU A 58 -8.80 -6.17 1.34
C LEU A 58 -8.09 -5.23 2.33
N THR A 59 -7.77 -4.02 1.89
CA THR A 59 -7.12 -3.01 2.73
C THR A 59 -8.07 -1.85 3.04
N ARG A 60 -7.90 -1.26 4.22
CA ARG A 60 -8.69 -0.11 4.65
C ARG A 60 -8.42 1.09 3.75
N TRP A 61 -9.49 1.81 3.42
CA TRP A 61 -9.41 3.16 2.85
C TRP A 61 -10.69 3.93 3.13
N GLU A 62 -10.51 5.22 3.39
CA GLU A 62 -11.57 6.20 3.57
C GLU A 62 -11.31 7.36 2.63
N GLN A 63 -12.38 7.86 2.00
CA GLN A 63 -12.23 8.91 1.00
C GLN A 63 -11.95 10.24 1.68
N ASP A 64 -10.69 10.66 1.66
CA ASP A 64 -10.28 12.02 2.01
C ASP A 64 -9.36 12.58 0.93
N ILE A 65 -9.94 13.35 0.02
CA ILE A 65 -9.23 13.94 -1.14
C ILE A 65 -8.27 15.08 -0.75
N LEU A 66 -8.28 15.51 0.51
CA LEU A 66 -7.35 16.52 1.03
C LEU A 66 -6.13 15.85 1.67
N LYS A 67 -6.35 14.79 2.44
CA LYS A 67 -5.28 14.11 3.16
C LYS A 67 -4.58 13.03 2.35
N ASP A 68 -5.31 12.34 1.47
CA ASP A 68 -4.83 11.18 0.71
C ASP A 68 -4.21 10.12 1.64
N GLU A 69 -4.92 9.83 2.73
CA GLU A 69 -4.52 8.87 3.76
C GLU A 69 -5.01 7.45 3.43
N TRP A 70 -4.63 6.49 4.28
CA TRP A 70 -4.99 5.07 4.16
C TRP A 70 -4.50 4.44 2.86
N GLY A 71 -3.19 4.40 2.71
CA GLY A 71 -2.52 3.70 1.63
C GLY A 71 -1.91 2.37 2.05
N LYS A 72 -1.14 1.84 1.11
CA LYS A 72 -0.18 0.76 1.36
C LYS A 72 1.19 1.41 1.30
N TYR A 73 1.96 1.30 2.38
CA TYR A 73 3.16 2.09 2.56
C TYR A 73 4.39 1.20 2.58
N LEU A 74 5.44 1.66 1.90
CA LEU A 74 6.77 1.09 1.92
C LEU A 74 7.74 2.12 2.52
N TYR A 75 8.17 1.86 3.74
CA TYR A 75 9.12 2.67 4.48
C TYR A 75 10.53 2.15 4.28
N LEU A 76 11.47 3.08 4.31
CA LEU A 76 12.90 2.81 4.40
C LEU A 76 13.44 3.54 5.62
N ARG A 77 14.30 2.86 6.37
CA ARG A 77 15.04 3.44 7.50
C ARG A 77 16.52 3.18 7.32
N ASP A 78 17.32 4.23 7.39
CA ASP A 78 18.76 4.07 7.55
C ASP A 78 19.09 3.82 9.02
N THR A 79 19.61 2.64 9.33
CA THR A 79 19.91 2.23 10.70
C THR A 79 21.07 3.02 11.32
N ALA A 80 21.96 3.60 10.50
CA ALA A 80 23.09 4.37 11.00
C ALA A 80 22.70 5.80 11.40
N THR A 81 21.75 6.41 10.69
CA THR A 81 21.33 7.81 10.94
C THR A 81 19.98 7.92 11.65
N GLY A 82 19.20 6.84 11.65
CA GLY A 82 17.84 6.83 12.18
C GLY A 82 16.80 7.50 11.27
N LYS A 83 17.21 8.07 10.12
CA LYS A 83 16.29 8.74 9.19
C LYS A 83 15.34 7.72 8.55
N VAL A 84 14.08 8.14 8.41
CA VAL A 84 12.99 7.35 7.83
C VAL A 84 12.36 8.13 6.69
N TRP A 85 12.01 7.46 5.60
CA TRP A 85 11.24 8.02 4.48
C TRP A 85 10.34 6.94 3.87
N SER A 86 9.41 7.34 3.01
CA SER A 86 8.51 6.43 2.30
C SER A 86 8.80 6.45 0.80
N ALA A 87 8.73 5.30 0.15
CA ALA A 87 8.96 5.18 -1.30
C ALA A 87 7.95 5.97 -2.14
N ALA A 88 6.70 6.09 -1.67
CA ALA A 88 5.64 6.82 -2.35
C ALA A 88 5.44 8.25 -1.81
N TRP A 89 6.37 8.81 -1.03
CA TRP A 89 6.25 10.07 -0.27
C TRP A 89 5.37 9.95 0.98
N LYS A 90 4.06 9.69 0.86
CA LYS A 90 3.24 9.39 2.06
C LYS A 90 3.65 8.03 2.65
N PRO A 91 3.55 7.88 3.98
CA PRO A 91 2.98 8.83 4.94
C PRO A 91 3.99 9.74 5.62
N ILE A 92 5.30 9.44 5.54
CA ILE A 92 6.34 10.25 6.22
C ILE A 92 6.43 11.67 5.64
N CYS A 93 6.15 11.84 4.35
CA CYS A 93 6.25 13.12 3.64
C CYS A 93 7.65 13.76 3.70
N ALA A 94 8.70 12.95 3.86
CA ALA A 94 10.07 13.42 3.73
C ALA A 94 10.32 13.94 2.31
N GLU A 95 10.90 15.12 2.19
CA GLU A 95 11.22 15.73 0.90
C GLU A 95 12.23 14.85 0.15
N PRO A 96 11.89 14.33 -1.04
CA PRO A 96 12.80 13.52 -1.83
C PRO A 96 13.73 14.40 -2.69
N ASP A 97 14.96 13.92 -2.91
CA ASP A 97 15.90 14.52 -3.85
C ASP A 97 15.35 14.48 -5.28
N GLU A 98 14.73 13.35 -5.61
CA GLU A 98 14.04 13.12 -6.89
C GLU A 98 12.77 12.30 -6.63
N TYR A 99 11.70 12.60 -7.36
CA TYR A 99 10.46 11.83 -7.29
C TYR A 99 9.77 11.79 -8.65
N ARG A 100 9.24 10.63 -9.01
CA ARG A 100 8.33 10.49 -10.15
C ARG A 100 7.41 9.28 -9.97
N VAL A 101 6.23 9.37 -10.56
CA VAL A 101 5.31 8.24 -10.69
C VAL A 101 5.02 8.02 -12.16
N ARG A 102 5.09 6.78 -12.63
CA ARG A 102 4.65 6.39 -13.98
C ARG A 102 3.42 5.52 -13.87
N TYR A 103 2.33 5.96 -14.46
CA TYR A 103 1.11 5.19 -14.58
C TYR A 103 1.00 4.63 -15.98
N GLY A 104 1.11 3.31 -16.07
CA GLY A 104 0.88 2.57 -17.30
C GLY A 104 -0.41 1.75 -17.23
N MET A 105 -0.70 1.08 -18.34
CA MET A 105 -1.80 0.12 -18.42
C MET A 105 -1.46 -1.12 -17.57
N GLY A 106 -2.15 -1.28 -16.44
CA GLY A 106 -2.00 -2.44 -15.56
C GLY A 106 -0.91 -2.31 -14.49
N TYR A 107 -0.27 -1.15 -14.32
CA TYR A 107 0.75 -0.96 -13.29
C TYR A 107 0.97 0.52 -12.89
N ALA A 108 1.59 0.71 -11.73
CA ALA A 108 2.13 1.98 -11.28
C ALA A 108 3.59 1.80 -10.85
N VAL A 109 4.46 2.74 -11.22
CA VAL A 109 5.87 2.75 -10.80
C VAL A 109 6.20 4.02 -10.06
N PHE A 110 6.53 3.91 -8.78
CA PHE A 110 7.12 4.97 -7.98
C PHE A 110 8.64 4.92 -8.12
N THR A 111 9.27 6.05 -8.39
CA THR A 111 10.72 6.21 -8.28
C THR A 111 10.99 7.39 -7.36
N SER A 112 11.71 7.17 -6.27
CA SER A 112 12.14 8.23 -5.35
C SER A 112 13.62 8.09 -4.99
N SER A 113 14.27 9.21 -4.69
CA SER A 113 15.60 9.24 -4.09
C SER A 113 15.55 10.01 -2.78
N ASN A 114 16.09 9.43 -1.72
CA ASN A 114 16.27 10.11 -0.44
C ASN A 114 17.62 9.69 0.15
N GLU A 115 18.41 10.64 0.64
CA GLU A 115 19.67 10.36 1.34
C GLU A 115 20.67 9.54 0.48
N GLY A 116 20.64 9.73 -0.84
CA GLY A 116 21.46 8.95 -1.80
C GLY A 116 21.04 7.49 -1.96
N ILE A 117 19.82 7.14 -1.55
CA ILE A 117 19.17 5.84 -1.79
C ILE A 117 18.03 6.03 -2.77
N GLU A 118 18.14 5.39 -3.93
CA GLU A 118 17.08 5.35 -4.94
C GLU A 118 16.20 4.11 -4.71
N THR A 119 14.89 4.31 -4.68
CA THR A 119 13.89 3.24 -4.60
C THR A 119 13.01 3.29 -5.85
N GLU A 120 12.89 2.16 -6.54
CA GLU A 120 11.86 1.93 -7.57
C GLU A 120 10.88 0.87 -7.06
N TRP A 121 9.61 1.26 -6.92
CA TRP A 121 8.54 0.38 -6.45
C TRP A 121 7.45 0.27 -7.52
N THR A 122 7.35 -0.91 -8.13
CA THR A 122 6.34 -1.23 -9.14
C THR A 122 5.21 -2.03 -8.50
N MET A 123 3.97 -1.58 -8.69
CA MET A 123 2.75 -2.25 -8.26
C MET A 123 1.94 -2.67 -9.48
N PHE A 124 1.47 -3.91 -9.52
CA PHE A 124 0.63 -4.45 -10.59
C PHE A 124 -0.22 -5.62 -10.07
N VAL A 125 -1.19 -6.09 -10.86
CA VAL A 125 -2.02 -7.25 -10.52
C VAL A 125 -1.66 -8.42 -11.43
N ALA A 126 -1.58 -9.63 -10.88
CA ALA A 126 -1.35 -10.84 -11.64
C ALA A 126 -2.47 -11.04 -12.68
N PRO A 127 -2.18 -11.38 -13.95
CA PRO A 127 -3.22 -11.43 -14.99
C PRO A 127 -4.37 -12.41 -14.74
N GLN A 128 -4.14 -13.50 -14.01
CA GLN A 128 -5.11 -14.59 -13.82
C GLN A 128 -5.37 -14.95 -12.35
N GLU A 129 -4.71 -14.25 -11.41
CA GLU A 129 -4.79 -14.57 -9.98
C GLU A 129 -5.18 -13.31 -9.21
N PRO A 130 -5.96 -13.41 -8.12
CA PRO A 130 -6.37 -12.26 -7.32
C PRO A 130 -5.24 -11.75 -6.41
N ILE A 131 -4.08 -11.47 -7.02
CA ILE A 131 -2.82 -11.15 -6.34
C ILE A 131 -2.31 -9.81 -6.84
N GLU A 132 -2.17 -8.88 -5.90
CA GLU A 132 -1.37 -7.68 -6.10
C GLU A 132 0.11 -7.98 -5.86
N LEU A 133 0.98 -7.55 -6.77
CA LEU A 133 2.41 -7.82 -6.76
C LEU A 133 3.20 -6.52 -6.62
N TRP A 134 4.16 -6.54 -5.70
CA TRP A 134 5.09 -5.44 -5.46
C TRP A 134 6.50 -5.87 -5.85
N LYS A 135 7.07 -5.19 -6.84
CA LYS A 135 8.50 -5.31 -7.16
C LYS A 135 9.22 -4.08 -6.64
N VAL A 136 10.10 -4.30 -5.66
CA VAL A 136 10.89 -3.25 -5.03
C VAL A 136 12.35 -3.41 -5.42
N VAL A 137 12.95 -2.35 -5.95
CA VAL A 137 14.38 -2.26 -6.24
C VAL A 137 14.96 -1.09 -5.46
N VAL A 138 15.96 -1.37 -4.62
CA VAL A 138 16.68 -0.35 -3.86
C VAL A 138 18.12 -0.28 -4.36
N ARG A 139 18.59 0.92 -4.68
CA ARG A 139 19.95 1.18 -5.17
C ARG A 139 20.64 2.20 -4.28
N ASN A 140 21.79 1.82 -3.72
CA ASN A 140 22.64 2.76 -3.01
C ASN A 140 23.46 3.58 -4.02
N ARG A 141 23.11 4.86 -4.19
CA ARG A 141 23.82 5.82 -5.04
C ARG A 141 24.86 6.63 -4.27
N SER A 142 24.95 6.45 -2.96
CA SER A 142 25.93 7.12 -2.12
C SER A 142 27.32 6.48 -2.25
N ARG A 143 28.36 7.19 -1.77
CA ARG A 143 29.75 6.71 -1.78
C ARG A 143 30.10 5.80 -0.60
N LYS A 144 29.13 5.46 0.25
CA LYS A 144 29.35 4.68 1.48
C LYS A 144 28.45 3.46 1.49
N ALA A 145 28.89 2.38 2.13
CA ALA A 145 28.00 1.25 2.43
C ALA A 145 26.87 1.72 3.36
N ARG A 146 25.66 1.19 3.16
CA ARG A 146 24.45 1.58 3.89
C ARG A 146 23.74 0.34 4.42
N LYS A 147 23.22 0.44 5.64
CA LYS A 147 22.41 -0.61 6.27
C LYS A 147 21.00 -0.11 6.43
N LEU A 148 20.12 -0.62 5.57
CA LEU A 148 18.73 -0.19 5.46
C LEU A 148 17.80 -1.25 6.05
N GLN A 149 16.71 -0.78 6.65
CA GLN A 149 15.54 -1.59 6.94
C GLN A 149 14.41 -1.15 6.02
N LEU A 150 13.68 -2.12 5.47
CA LEU A 150 12.48 -1.90 4.67
C LEU A 150 11.30 -2.42 5.46
N PHE A 151 10.23 -1.63 5.53
CA PHE A 151 9.00 -2.01 6.23
C PHE A 151 7.80 -1.77 5.33
N THR A 152 6.90 -2.73 5.27
CA THR A 152 5.59 -2.57 4.63
C THR A 152 4.54 -2.40 5.70
N TYR A 153 3.60 -1.47 5.50
CA TYR A 153 2.47 -1.31 6.42
C TYR A 153 1.22 -0.87 5.68
N PHE A 154 0.10 -1.45 6.08
CA PHE A 154 -1.25 -1.07 5.71
C PHE A 154 -2.20 -1.63 6.78
N GLU A 155 -3.45 -1.17 6.78
CA GLU A 155 -4.49 -1.72 7.65
C GLU A 155 -5.37 -2.70 6.86
N TRP A 156 -5.67 -3.87 7.42
CA TRP A 156 -6.67 -4.78 6.87
C TRP A 156 -8.08 -4.17 6.92
N GLY A 157 -8.86 -4.39 5.87
CA GLY A 157 -10.29 -4.05 5.80
C GLY A 157 -11.17 -5.30 5.84
N LEU A 158 -10.88 -6.28 4.97
CA LEU A 158 -11.54 -7.59 4.84
C LEU A 158 -13.08 -7.49 4.86
N GLY A 159 -13.64 -6.54 4.12
CA GLY A 159 -15.00 -6.09 4.41
C GLY A 159 -15.55 -5.03 3.49
N MET A 160 -16.74 -4.60 3.86
CA MET A 160 -17.44 -3.51 3.21
C MET A 160 -16.80 -2.16 3.52
N ALA A 161 -17.02 -1.19 2.64
CA ALA A 161 -16.73 0.20 2.92
C ALA A 161 -17.87 1.12 2.45
N PRO A 162 -18.22 2.14 3.25
CA PRO A 162 -17.66 2.47 4.56
C PRO A 162 -18.02 1.44 5.66
N ASP A 163 -17.10 1.19 6.58
CA ASP A 163 -17.30 0.32 7.75
C ASP A 163 -17.91 1.15 8.89
N TRP A 164 -19.25 1.16 9.00
CA TRP A 164 -19.99 1.98 9.97
C TRP A 164 -19.79 1.54 11.43
N HIS A 165 -19.39 0.29 11.67
CA HIS A 165 -19.18 -0.27 13.01
C HIS A 165 -17.73 -0.74 13.18
N ARG A 166 -16.78 0.03 12.64
CA ARG A 166 -15.36 -0.32 12.59
C ARG A 166 -14.76 -0.85 13.89
N GLU A 167 -14.99 -0.16 15.01
CA GLU A 167 -14.41 -0.58 16.29
C GLU A 167 -14.92 -1.95 16.75
N PHE A 168 -16.13 -2.32 16.33
CA PHE A 168 -16.67 -3.65 16.50
C PHE A 168 -16.10 -4.63 15.46
N HIS A 169 -16.07 -4.28 14.18
CA HIS A 169 -15.64 -5.19 13.10
C HIS A 169 -14.17 -5.63 13.19
N LYS A 170 -13.28 -4.79 13.72
CA LYS A 170 -11.88 -5.19 13.96
C LYS A 170 -11.73 -6.31 14.96
N CYS A 171 -12.63 -6.46 15.92
CA CYS A 171 -12.59 -7.55 16.90
C CYS A 171 -12.73 -8.93 16.24
N PHE A 172 -13.17 -8.97 14.97
CA PHE A 172 -13.37 -10.19 14.21
C PHE A 172 -12.23 -10.49 13.23
N VAL A 173 -11.24 -9.61 13.11
CA VAL A 173 -10.07 -9.83 12.27
C VAL A 173 -9.03 -10.63 13.05
N GLU A 174 -8.65 -11.78 12.51
CA GLU A 174 -7.61 -12.63 13.07
C GLU A 174 -6.43 -12.65 12.13
N THR A 175 -5.22 -12.56 12.70
CA THR A 175 -3.98 -12.54 11.94
C THR A 175 -2.96 -13.48 12.54
N SER A 176 -2.20 -14.17 11.69
CA SER A 176 -1.09 -15.02 12.10
C SER A 176 0.08 -14.86 11.13
N PHE A 177 1.27 -15.32 11.52
CA PHE A 177 2.43 -15.38 10.63
C PHE A 177 2.77 -16.84 10.32
N GLU A 178 2.91 -17.14 9.04
CA GLU A 178 3.24 -18.46 8.51
C GLU A 178 4.67 -18.45 7.98
N GLU A 179 5.60 -19.07 8.73
CA GLU A 179 7.03 -19.05 8.40
C GLU A 179 7.34 -19.69 7.05
N GLY A 180 6.64 -20.78 6.69
CA GLY A 180 6.89 -21.52 5.46
C GLY A 180 6.67 -20.71 4.19
N SER A 181 5.81 -19.69 4.25
CA SER A 181 5.49 -18.81 3.12
C SER A 181 5.93 -17.35 3.34
N ASN A 182 6.60 -17.05 4.45
CA ASN A 182 6.92 -15.67 4.87
C ASN A 182 5.71 -14.73 4.82
N SER A 183 4.55 -15.20 5.26
CA SER A 183 3.27 -14.50 5.07
C SER A 183 2.59 -14.14 6.37
N ILE A 184 2.09 -12.92 6.46
CA ILE A 184 1.00 -12.59 7.39
C ILE A 184 -0.30 -13.06 6.75
N LEU A 185 -1.04 -13.94 7.42
CA LEU A 185 -2.37 -14.35 7.03
C LEU A 185 -3.40 -13.52 7.79
N ALA A 186 -4.55 -13.27 7.16
CA ALA A 186 -5.67 -12.59 7.80
C ALA A 186 -7.01 -13.19 7.40
N THR A 187 -7.88 -13.41 8.39
CA THR A 187 -9.27 -13.85 8.22
C THR A 187 -10.21 -12.91 8.97
N LYS A 188 -11.51 -12.95 8.66
CA LYS A 188 -12.53 -12.20 9.39
C LYS A 188 -13.72 -13.11 9.69
N ARG A 189 -14.14 -13.19 10.96
CA ARG A 189 -15.28 -14.01 11.41
C ARG A 189 -16.65 -13.37 11.19
N LEU A 190 -16.68 -12.20 10.58
CA LEU A 190 -17.89 -11.42 10.37
C LEU A 190 -17.93 -10.88 8.94
N TRP A 191 -18.88 -11.39 8.16
CA TRP A 191 -19.11 -11.02 6.78
C TRP A 191 -20.45 -10.32 6.60
N GLU A 192 -20.37 -9.06 6.18
CA GLU A 192 -21.50 -8.14 6.15
C GLU A 192 -22.36 -8.27 4.87
N VAL A 193 -21.86 -8.97 3.85
CA VAL A 193 -22.61 -9.17 2.61
C VAL A 193 -23.61 -10.30 2.82
N PRO A 194 -24.93 -10.05 2.64
CA PRO A 194 -25.95 -11.08 2.82
C PRO A 194 -25.68 -12.31 1.96
N SER A 195 -25.71 -13.48 2.59
CA SER A 195 -25.77 -14.77 1.89
C SER A 195 -27.23 -15.13 1.59
N GLU A 196 -27.46 -16.23 0.86
CA GLU A 196 -28.80 -16.74 0.56
C GLU A 196 -29.70 -16.91 1.81
N ASN A 197 -29.10 -17.07 2.99
CA ASN A 197 -29.79 -17.25 4.27
C ASN A 197 -30.00 -15.95 5.07
N GLY A 198 -29.68 -14.78 4.53
CA GLY A 198 -30.03 -13.47 5.12
C GLY A 198 -29.33 -13.08 6.42
N HIS A 199 -28.40 -13.90 6.95
CA HIS A 199 -27.65 -13.61 8.17
C HIS A 199 -26.25 -13.06 7.86
N TRP A 200 -25.88 -11.96 8.54
CA TRP A 200 -24.61 -11.23 8.45
C TRP A 200 -23.52 -11.75 9.38
N ASN A 201 -23.79 -12.83 10.14
CA ASN A 201 -22.83 -13.43 11.06
C ASN A 201 -22.26 -14.74 10.49
N VAL A 202 -21.62 -14.63 9.32
CA VAL A 202 -20.91 -15.74 8.66
C VAL A 202 -19.45 -15.35 8.46
N ASP A 203 -18.56 -16.33 8.36
CA ASP A 203 -17.15 -16.09 8.11
C ASP A 203 -16.94 -15.45 6.73
N TRP A 204 -15.97 -14.54 6.64
CA TRP A 204 -15.47 -14.04 5.37
C TRP A 204 -14.86 -15.23 4.60
N PRO A 205 -15.33 -15.53 3.37
CA PRO A 205 -15.06 -16.83 2.73
C PRO A 205 -13.65 -16.93 2.11
N TYR A 206 -12.70 -16.10 2.57
CA TYR A 206 -11.37 -15.99 2.01
C TYR A 206 -10.32 -15.92 3.11
N VAL A 207 -9.07 -16.20 2.73
CA VAL A 207 -7.88 -15.88 3.52
C VAL A 207 -7.11 -14.82 2.74
N ALA A 208 -6.89 -13.66 3.36
CA ALA A 208 -6.00 -12.64 2.83
C ALA A 208 -4.58 -12.94 3.29
N PHE A 209 -3.60 -12.50 2.52
CA PHE A 209 -2.21 -12.60 2.93
C PHE A 209 -1.38 -11.42 2.44
N HIS A 210 -0.27 -11.17 3.15
CA HIS A 210 0.81 -10.32 2.69
C HIS A 210 2.12 -11.07 2.89
N SER A 211 2.81 -11.33 1.79
CA SER A 211 3.97 -12.21 1.75
C SER A 211 5.20 -11.46 1.21
N SER A 212 6.37 -11.91 1.65
CA SER A 212 7.65 -11.42 1.16
C SER A 212 8.46 -12.55 0.54
N SER A 213 9.02 -12.31 -0.65
CA SER A 213 9.95 -13.24 -1.30
C SER A 213 11.28 -13.38 -0.56
N VAL A 214 11.57 -12.45 0.36
CA VAL A 214 12.73 -12.49 1.26
C VAL A 214 12.24 -12.77 2.67
N LYS A 215 12.93 -13.64 3.42
CA LYS A 215 12.60 -13.90 4.83
C LYS A 215 12.60 -12.57 5.62
N PRO A 216 11.46 -12.15 6.20
CA PRO A 216 11.40 -10.93 6.97
C PRO A 216 12.21 -11.06 8.26
N ALA A 217 12.86 -9.97 8.67
CA ALA A 217 13.59 -9.93 9.95
C ALA A 217 12.63 -9.86 11.15
N SER A 218 11.44 -9.28 10.96
CA SER A 218 10.36 -9.17 11.95
C SER A 218 9.03 -8.96 11.23
N PHE A 219 7.93 -9.13 11.96
CA PHE A 219 6.57 -8.81 11.52
C PHE A 219 5.76 -8.31 12.73
N ASP A 220 4.72 -7.53 12.48
CA ASP A 220 3.76 -7.10 13.49
C ASP A 220 2.36 -7.11 12.90
N CYS A 221 1.42 -7.70 13.62
CA CYS A 221 0.00 -7.68 13.27
C CYS A 221 -0.83 -6.77 14.19
N SER A 222 -0.18 -6.12 15.17
CA SER A 222 -0.81 -5.16 16.07
C SER A 222 -0.55 -3.74 15.60
N LYS A 223 -1.62 -3.02 15.26
CA LYS A 223 -1.54 -1.59 14.94
C LYS A 223 -0.96 -0.78 16.11
N GLU A 224 -1.26 -1.18 17.35
CA GLU A 224 -0.72 -0.52 18.55
C GLU A 224 0.79 -0.69 18.65
N ASN A 225 1.34 -1.86 18.29
CA ASN A 225 2.80 -2.06 18.31
C ASN A 225 3.48 -1.20 17.23
N VAL A 226 2.94 -1.19 16.01
CA VAL A 226 3.57 -0.49 14.88
C VAL A 226 3.49 1.03 15.05
N LEU A 227 2.30 1.56 15.32
CA LEU A 227 2.12 3.01 15.43
C LEU A 227 2.46 3.53 16.83
N GLY A 228 2.19 2.74 17.87
CA GLY A 228 2.25 3.16 19.25
C GLY A 228 1.03 3.99 19.67
N ASN A 229 0.79 4.04 20.98
CA ASN A 229 -0.22 4.92 21.55
C ASN A 229 0.07 6.39 21.19
N TYR A 230 -0.96 7.07 20.67
CA TYR A 230 -0.93 8.42 20.09
C TYR A 230 0.01 8.59 18.88
N GLY A 231 0.47 7.49 18.27
CA GLY A 231 1.29 7.53 17.06
C GLY A 231 0.46 7.58 15.78
N SER A 232 1.16 7.73 14.66
CA SER A 232 0.54 7.81 13.33
C SER A 232 1.42 7.11 12.30
N ALA A 233 0.85 6.79 11.12
CA ALA A 233 1.63 6.22 10.03
C ALA A 233 2.77 7.15 9.57
N ALA A 234 2.65 8.47 9.78
CA ALA A 234 3.69 9.45 9.48
C ALA A 234 4.83 9.49 10.52
N ASN A 235 4.63 8.91 11.70
CA ASN A 235 5.64 8.80 12.76
C ASN A 235 5.41 7.51 13.58
N PRO A 236 5.66 6.33 12.99
CA PRO A 236 5.49 5.05 13.69
C PRO A 236 6.56 4.89 14.79
N LYS A 237 6.21 4.19 15.88
CA LYS A 237 7.12 3.94 17.01
C LYS A 237 7.85 2.59 16.92
N GLY A 238 7.24 1.61 16.25
CA GLY A 238 7.80 0.27 16.05
C GLY A 238 8.93 0.20 15.03
#